data_AF-A0A6J4JLM3-F1
#
_entry.id   AF-A0A6J4JLM3-F1
#
_cell.length_a   1.000
_cell.length_b   1.000
_cell.length_c   1.000
_cell.angle_alpha   90.00
_cell.angle_beta   90.00
_cell.angle_gamma   90.00
#
_symmetry.space_group_name_H-M   'P 1'
#
loop_
_entity.id
_entity.type
_entity.pdbx_description
1 polymer ?
#
loop_
_entity_poly.entity_id
_entity_poly.type
_entity_poly.pdbx_seq_one_letter_code
_entity_poly.pdbx_strand_id
1 'polypeptide(L)' 'KLKKQLDYANAKGIPYVVLIGSNEMATGQLALKDMAAGTQQSLGLSGLIEQVKG' A
#
# COMPACT_ATOMS: atom_id res chain seq x y z
N LYS A 1 8.07 -2.56 13.23
CA LYS A 1 6.75 -3.13 12.84
C LYS A 1 6.49 -2.97 11.33
N LEU A 2 6.70 -1.78 10.74
CA LEU A 2 6.63 -1.57 9.27
C LEU A 2 7.59 -2.46 8.47
N LYS A 3 8.86 -2.55 8.90
CA LYS A 3 9.88 -3.43 8.29
C LYS A 3 9.42 -4.88 8.15
N LYS A 4 8.72 -5.43 9.15
CA LYS A 4 8.22 -6.81 9.09
C LYS A 4 7.11 -7.01 8.05
N GLN A 5 6.28 -6.00 7.82
CA GLN A 5 5.23 -6.10 6.80
C GLN A 5 5.80 -5.93 5.40
N LEU A 6 6.81 -5.07 5.23
CA LEU A 6 7.59 -4.99 4.00
C LEU A 6 8.34 -6.31 3.72
N ASP A 7 9.04 -6.86 4.71
CA ASP A 7 9.70 -8.17 4.59
C ASP A 7 8.71 -9.29 4.27
N TYR A 8 7.53 -9.30 4.90
CA TYR A 8 6.50 -10.30 4.65
C TYR A 8 5.93 -10.19 3.23
N ALA A 9 5.67 -8.97 2.75
CA ALA A 9 5.19 -8.75 1.39
C ALA A 9 6.26 -9.09 0.35
N ASN A 10 7.52 -8.74 0.61
CA ASN A 10 8.63 -9.07 -0.26
C ASN A 10 8.88 -10.59 -0.29
N ALA A 11 8.80 -11.28 0.86
CA ALA A 11 8.89 -12.74 0.98
C ALA A 11 7.72 -13.46 0.28
N LYS A 12 6.55 -12.83 0.22
CA LYS A 12 5.41 -13.31 -0.60
C LYS A 12 5.53 -12.95 -2.08
N GLY A 13 6.57 -12.24 -2.49
CA GLY A 13 6.75 -11.78 -3.88
C GLY A 13 5.67 -10.80 -4.33
N ILE A 14 5.14 -9.99 -3.41
CA ILE A 14 4.07 -9.05 -3.74
C ILE A 14 4.69 -7.81 -4.41
N PRO A 15 4.32 -7.49 -5.66
CA PRO A 15 4.86 -6.34 -6.38
C PRO A 15 4.40 -4.99 -5.80
N TYR A 16 3.29 -4.97 -5.05
CA TYR A 16 2.70 -3.76 -4.46
C TYR A 16 2.43 -3.93 -2.96
N VAL A 17 2.78 -2.93 -2.17
CA VAL A 17 2.54 -2.88 -0.71
C VAL A 17 1.71 -1.67 -0.38
N VAL A 18 0.51 -1.89 0.14
CA VAL A 18 -0.34 -0.82 0.67
C VAL A 18 -0.07 -0.64 2.16
N LEU A 19 0.22 0.59 2.55
CA LEU A 19 0.41 1.02 3.92
C LEU A 19 -0.88 1.70 4.39
N ILE A 20 -1.54 1.10 5.38
CA ILE A 20 -2.77 1.59 5.99
C ILE A 20 -2.52 1.79 7.49
N GLY A 21 -2.37 3.04 7.91
CA GLY A 21 -2.43 3.44 9.30
C GLY A 21 -3.86 3.69 9.78
N SER A 22 -4.03 3.84 11.09
CA SER A 22 -5.31 4.21 11.72
C SER A 22 -5.82 5.57 11.21
N ASN A 23 -4.92 6.47 10.86
CA ASN A 23 -5.22 7.81 10.37
C ASN A 23 -5.67 7.78 8.90
N GLU A 24 -5.01 6.96 8.09
CA GLU A 24 -5.37 6.66 6.69
C GLU A 24 -6.77 6.06 6.55
N MET A 25 -7.16 5.22 7.51
CA MET A 25 -8.52 4.67 7.59
C MET A 25 -9.56 5.75 7.93
N ALA A 26 -9.18 6.80 8.66
CA ALA A 26 -10.06 7.91 9.06
C ALA A 26 -10.16 9.02 8.00
N THR A 27 -9.08 9.29 7.27
CA THR A 27 -9.03 10.32 6.20
C THR A 27 -9.35 9.76 4.83
N GLY A 28 -9.30 8.43 4.68
CA GLY A 28 -9.46 7.75 3.42
C GLY A 28 -8.36 8.09 2.42
N GLN A 29 -7.12 8.16 2.87
CA GLN A 29 -5.92 8.24 2.02
C GLN A 29 -4.99 7.12 2.42
N LEU A 30 -4.37 6.43 1.48
CA LEU A 30 -3.59 5.21 1.67
C LEU A 30 -2.32 5.33 0.84
N ALA A 31 -1.19 4.90 1.39
CA ALA A 31 0.06 4.93 0.63
C ALA A 31 0.29 3.57 -0.06
N LEU A 32 0.18 3.56 -1.39
CA LEU A 32 0.60 2.44 -2.23
C LEU A 32 2.10 2.56 -2.52
N LYS A 33 2.87 1.56 -2.13
CA LYS A 33 4.29 1.41 -2.41
C LYS A 33 4.45 0.35 -3.49
N ASP A 34 4.90 0.77 -4.66
CA ASP A 34 5.32 -0.16 -5.71
C ASP A 34 6.74 -0.64 -5.40
N MET A 35 6.90 -1.94 -5.20
CA MET A 35 8.21 -2.56 -4.96
C MET A 35 8.94 -2.87 -6.28
N ALA A 36 8.21 -2.97 -7.40
CA ALA A 36 8.78 -3.20 -8.72
C ALA A 36 9.36 -1.91 -9.33
N ALA A 37 8.63 -0.79 -9.22
CA ALA A 37 9.07 0.53 -9.66
C ALA A 37 9.83 1.32 -8.57
N GLY A 38 9.75 0.89 -7.31
CA GLY A 38 10.32 1.62 -6.16
C GLY A 38 9.61 2.93 -5.83
N THR A 39 8.48 3.21 -6.48
CA THR A 39 7.72 4.44 -6.32
C THR A 39 6.70 4.31 -5.18
N GLN A 40 6.37 5.43 -4.55
CA GLN A 40 5.35 5.48 -3.51
C GLN A 40 4.33 6.55 -3.90
N GLN A 41 3.07 6.19 -3.94
CA GLN A 41 1.98 7.09 -4.29
C GLN A 41 0.90 7.05 -3.20
N SER A 42 0.41 8.22 -2.81
CA SER A 42 -0.75 8.32 -1.91
C SER A 42 -2.01 8.36 -2.74
N LEU A 43 -2.88 7.39 -2.55
CA LEU A 43 -4.17 7.26 -3.22
C LEU A 43 -5.28 7.30 -2.18
N GLY A 44 -6.42 7.91 -2.51
CA GLY A 44 -7.59 7.85 -1.64
C GLY A 44 -8.10 6.41 -1.44
N LEU A 45 -8.88 6.14 -0.40
CA LEU A 45 -9.61 4.89 -0.18
C LEU A 45 -10.40 4.49 -1.43
N SER A 46 -11.11 5.46 -2.01
CA SER A 46 -11.85 5.27 -3.25
C SER A 46 -10.93 4.90 -4.42
N GLY A 47 -9.82 5.65 -4.61
CA GLY A 47 -8.88 5.42 -5.71
C GLY A 47 -8.08 4.12 -5.58
N LEU A 48 -7.81 3.68 -4.35
CA LEU A 48 -7.11 2.43 -4.10
C LEU A 48 -8.01 1.21 -4.30
N ILE A 49 -9.30 1.31 -3.91
CA ILE A 49 -10.29 0.28 -4.22
C ILE A 49 -10.46 0.14 -5.74
N GLU A 50 -10.45 1.25 -6.50
CA GLU A 50 -10.44 1.18 -7.97
C GLU A 50 -9.18 0.51 -8.53
N GLN A 51 -8.00 0.85 -8.01
CA GLN A 51 -6.72 0.30 -8.49
C GLN A 51 -6.53 -1.19 -8.16
N VAL A 52 -7.00 -1.67 -7.01
CA VAL A 52 -6.81 -3.07 -6.59
C VAL A 52 -7.86 -4.02 -7.18
N LYS A 53 -9.02 -3.49 -7.58
CA LYS A 53 -10.15 -4.29 -8.07
C LYS A 53 -10.22 -4.39 -9.61
N GLY A 54 -9.38 -3.65 -10.33
CA GLY A 54 -9.23 -3.71 -11.80
C GLY A 54 -8.12 -4.67 -12.22
#